data_AF-A0A368F7T7-F1
#
_entry.id   AF-A0A368F7T7-F1
#
_cell.length_a   1.000
_cell.length_b   1.000
_cell.length_c   1.000
_cell.angle_alpha   90.00
_cell.angle_beta   90.00
_cell.angle_gamma   90.00
#
_symmetry.space_group_name_H-M   'P 1'
#
loop_
_entity.id
_entity.type
_entity.pdbx_description
1 polymer ?
#
loop_
_entity_poly.entity_id
_entity_poly.type
_entity_poly.pdbx_seq_one_letter_code
_entity_poly.pdbx_strand_id
1 'polypeptide(L)'
;LVQITIINIVPPVLDFLVKHPLVESFDLSKLRLVFVGAAMCEESQIRSLKERLPDIQDVVQLFGMTEAGMLLFATPTGNTRLSSVGRPMPGVEAAVSYISILT
;
A
#
# COMPACT_ATOMS: atom_id res chain seq x y z
N LEU A 1 -22.90 15.15 5.49
CA LEU A 1 -22.28 13.81 5.57
C LEU A 1 -20.80 13.96 5.26
N VAL A 2 -19.90 13.38 6.06
CA VAL A 2 -18.45 13.44 5.83
C VAL A 2 -18.10 12.54 4.66
N GLN A 3 -17.26 13.03 3.73
CA GLN A 3 -16.75 12.25 2.61
C GLN A 3 -15.28 11.92 2.86
N ILE A 4 -14.93 10.64 2.73
CA ILE A 4 -13.56 10.16 2.92
C ILE A 4 -12.90 10.02 1.56
N THR A 5 -11.77 10.71 1.37
CA THR A 5 -10.99 10.69 0.12
C THR A 5 -9.68 9.91 0.25
N ILE A 6 -9.25 9.64 1.48
CA ILE A 6 -7.98 8.97 1.80
C ILE A 6 -8.24 7.94 2.91
N ILE A 7 -7.70 6.73 2.75
CA ILE A 7 -7.67 5.72 3.81
C ILE A 7 -6.24 5.18 4.00
N ASN A 8 -5.92 4.82 5.25
CA ASN A 8 -4.72 4.10 5.62
C ASN A 8 -5.13 2.71 6.10
N ILE A 9 -4.63 1.66 5.46
CA ILE A 9 -5.07 0.29 5.70
C ILE A 9 -3.88 -0.68 5.80
N VAL A 10 -4.17 -1.88 6.28
CA VAL A 10 -3.24 -3.02 6.33
C VAL A 10 -3.64 -4.04 5.26
N PRO A 11 -2.76 -4.99 4.88
CA PRO A 11 -3.04 -5.92 3.78
C PRO A 11 -4.30 -6.77 3.99
N PRO A 12 -4.66 -7.23 5.21
CA PRO A 12 -5.94 -7.91 5.42
C PRO A 12 -7.17 -7.06 5.08
N VAL A 13 -7.12 -5.75 5.31
CA VAL A 13 -8.22 -4.83 4.96
C VAL A 13 -8.25 -4.59 3.46
N LEU A 14 -7.08 -4.49 2.81
CA LEU A 14 -7.01 -4.45 1.35
C LEU A 14 -7.66 -5.71 0.76
N ASP A 15 -7.35 -6.87 1.31
CA ASP A 15 -7.94 -8.14 0.90
C ASP A 15 -9.46 -8.17 1.07
N PHE A 16 -9.96 -7.63 2.19
CA PHE A 16 -11.39 -7.46 2.41
C PHE A 16 -12.02 -6.56 1.34
N LEU A 17 -11.39 -5.41 1.04
CA LEU A 17 -11.86 -4.48 0.01
C LEU A 17 -11.89 -5.13 -1.37
N VAL A 18 -10.95 -6.03 -1.67
CA VAL A 18 -10.89 -6.76 -2.94
C VAL A 18 -11.92 -7.89 -3.02
N LYS A 19 -12.13 -8.65 -1.94
CA LYS A 19 -12.81 -9.96 -2.00
C LYS A 19 -14.24 -9.96 -1.46
N HIS A 20 -14.56 -9.10 -0.48
CA HIS A 20 -15.81 -9.24 0.26
C HIS A 20 -16.99 -8.56 -0.46
N PRO A 21 -18.16 -9.21 -0.64
CA PRO A 21 -19.29 -8.67 -1.41
C PRO A 21 -19.91 -7.42 -0.77
N LEU A 22 -19.84 -7.28 0.55
CA LEU A 22 -20.35 -6.10 1.28
C LEU A 22 -19.79 -4.77 0.78
N VAL A 23 -18.60 -4.76 0.16
CA VAL A 23 -17.99 -3.53 -0.39
C VAL A 23 -18.90 -2.90 -1.45
N GLU A 24 -19.68 -3.70 -2.19
CA GLU A 24 -20.63 -3.22 -3.21
C GLU A 24 -21.84 -2.50 -2.63
N SER A 25 -22.13 -2.64 -1.33
CA SER A 25 -23.23 -1.92 -0.69
C SER A 25 -22.87 -0.49 -0.27
N PHE A 26 -21.63 -0.05 -0.50
CA PHE A 26 -21.14 1.27 -0.11
C PHE A 26 -20.70 2.10 -1.32
N ASP A 27 -21.06 3.38 -1.32
CA ASP A 27 -20.53 4.35 -2.30
C ASP A 27 -19.12 4.79 -1.87
N LEU A 28 -18.11 4.23 -2.55
CA LEU A 28 -16.70 4.56 -2.36
C LEU A 28 -16.14 5.46 -3.49
N SER A 29 -17.01 6.06 -4.32
CA SER A 29 -16.60 6.88 -5.49
C SER A 29 -15.79 8.13 -5.16
N LYS A 30 -15.77 8.53 -3.89
CA LYS A 30 -14.96 9.66 -3.39
C LYS A 30 -13.56 9.27 -2.94
N LEU A 31 -13.28 7.98 -2.80
CA LEU A 31 -11.96 7.50 -2.42
C LEU A 31 -10.97 7.74 -3.57
N ARG A 32 -9.88 8.45 -3.28
CA ARG A 32 -8.84 8.81 -4.27
C ARG A 32 -7.51 8.14 -3.98
N LEU A 33 -7.17 7.98 -2.71
CA LEU A 33 -5.85 7.51 -2.29
C LEU A 33 -5.96 6.43 -1.22
N VAL A 34 -5.25 5.33 -1.42
CA VAL A 34 -5.14 4.25 -0.46
C VAL A 34 -3.69 4.10 -0.05
N PHE A 35 -3.38 4.29 1.22
CA PHE A 35 -2.10 3.91 1.78
C PHE A 35 -2.20 2.51 2.36
N VAL A 36 -1.25 1.64 2.02
CA VAL A 36 -1.16 0.28 2.57
C VAL A 36 0.25 0.01 3.07
N GLY A 37 0.36 -0.53 4.28
CA GLY A 37 1.66 -0.85 4.89
C GLY A 37 1.55 -1.92 5.95
N ALA A 38 2.53 -2.00 6.85
CA ALA A 38 2.67 -3.00 7.93
C ALA A 38 3.02 -4.43 7.48
N ALA A 39 2.66 -4.85 6.27
CA ALA A 39 3.12 -6.10 5.67
C ALA A 39 3.15 -6.03 4.14
N MET A 40 3.72 -7.04 3.51
CA MET A 40 3.84 -7.14 2.05
C MET A 40 2.46 -7.22 1.39
N CYS A 41 2.30 -6.54 0.26
CA CYS A 41 1.17 -6.70 -0.64
C CYS A 41 1.63 -7.34 -1.95
N GLU A 42 0.85 -8.30 -2.43
CA GLU A 42 1.04 -8.87 -3.76
C GLU A 42 0.55 -7.89 -4.82
N GLU A 43 1.23 -7.87 -5.95
CA GLU A 43 0.87 -7.03 -7.09
C GLU A 43 -0.57 -7.31 -7.58
N SER A 44 -1.00 -8.57 -7.54
CA SER A 44 -2.35 -8.98 -7.91
C SER A 44 -3.43 -8.33 -7.04
N GLN A 45 -3.19 -8.19 -5.72
CA GLN A 45 -4.14 -7.57 -4.81
C GLN A 45 -4.34 -6.09 -5.14
N ILE A 46 -3.25 -5.37 -5.46
CA ILE A 46 -3.31 -3.96 -5.83
C ILE A 46 -4.03 -3.77 -7.16
N ARG A 47 -3.79 -4.65 -8.14
CA ARG A 47 -4.51 -4.64 -9.42
C ARG A 47 -6.00 -4.85 -9.22
N SER A 48 -6.39 -5.90 -8.48
CA SER A 48 -7.81 -6.17 -8.22
C SER A 48 -8.49 -5.05 -7.42
N LEU A 49 -7.78 -4.37 -6.52
CA LEU A 49 -8.32 -3.20 -5.83
C LEU A 49 -8.64 -2.06 -6.81
N LYS A 50 -7.72 -1.76 -7.73
CA LYS A 50 -7.91 -0.72 -8.76
C LYS A 50 -9.02 -1.09 -9.75
N GLU A 51 -9.16 -2.35 -10.10
CA GLU A 51 -10.26 -2.85 -10.95
C GLU A 51 -11.61 -2.69 -10.25
N ARG A 52 -11.68 -3.04 -8.97
CA ARG A 52 -12.93 -2.99 -8.20
C ARG A 52 -13.32 -1.56 -7.82
N LEU A 53 -12.34 -0.69 -7.57
CA LEU A 53 -12.53 0.71 -7.17
C LEU A 53 -11.82 1.63 -8.19
N PRO A 54 -12.42 1.82 -9.38
CA PRO A 54 -11.77 2.53 -10.50
C PRO A 54 -11.56 4.02 -10.27
N ASP A 55 -12.24 4.60 -9.27
CA ASP A 55 -12.12 6.00 -8.84
C ASP A 55 -10.83 6.31 -8.07
N ILE A 56 -10.12 5.27 -7.61
CA ILE A 56 -8.84 5.40 -6.92
C ILE A 56 -7.77 5.80 -7.93
N GLN A 57 -7.06 6.88 -7.63
CA GLN A 57 -5.96 7.36 -8.44
C GLN A 57 -4.68 6.58 -8.14
N ASP A 58 -4.42 6.33 -6.85
CA ASP A 58 -3.19 5.69 -6.40
C ASP A 58 -3.37 4.77 -5.20
N VAL A 59 -2.54 3.73 -5.18
CA VAL A 59 -2.33 2.85 -4.03
C VAL A 59 -0.88 2.98 -3.64
N VAL A 60 -0.63 3.66 -2.52
CA VAL A 60 0.70 3.94 -2.01
C VAL A 60 1.11 2.84 -1.04
N GLN A 61 2.14 2.09 -1.40
CA GLN A 61 2.72 1.10 -0.50
C GLN A 61 3.74 1.77 0.41
N LEU A 62 3.67 1.41 1.69
CA LEU A 62 4.51 1.93 2.75
C LEU A 62 5.29 0.79 3.37
N PHE A 63 6.60 0.98 3.53
CA PHE A 63 7.46 0.08 4.28
C PHE A 63 8.19 0.83 5.38
N GLY A 64 8.28 0.18 6.53
CA GLY A 64 9.06 0.62 7.66
C GLY A 64 8.83 -0.30 8.85
N MET A 65 9.49 0.02 9.95
CA MET A 65 9.51 -0.80 11.17
C MET A 65 9.44 0.12 12.38
N THR A 66 8.99 -0.41 13.51
CA THR A 66 8.87 0.38 14.73
C THR A 66 10.23 0.89 15.23
N GLU A 67 11.25 0.05 15.07
CA GLU A 67 12.65 0.21 15.46
C GLU A 67 13.38 1.29 14.65
N ALA A 68 12.80 1.68 13.51
CA ALA A 68 13.42 2.59 12.55
C ALA A 68 12.55 3.83 12.26
N GLY A 69 11.63 4.18 13.17
CA GLY A 69 10.84 5.41 13.05
C GLY A 69 9.56 5.29 12.22
N MET A 70 8.99 4.08 12.12
CA MET A 70 7.71 3.74 11.48
C MET A 70 7.70 3.72 9.94
N LEU A 71 8.06 4.82 9.28
CA LEU A 71 7.99 4.95 7.82
C LEU A 71 9.38 5.20 7.24
N LEU A 72 9.86 4.27 6.42
CA LEU A 72 11.17 4.33 5.79
C LEU A 72 11.10 4.51 4.28
N PHE A 73 10.13 3.86 3.62
CA PHE A 73 9.95 3.86 2.18
C PHE A 73 8.49 4.06 1.81
N ALA A 74 8.28 4.77 0.70
CA ALA A 74 6.97 4.90 0.09
C ALA A 74 7.07 4.86 -1.44
N THR A 75 6.06 4.29 -2.08
CA THR A 75 5.92 4.38 -3.54
C THR A 75 5.51 5.80 -3.95
N PRO A 76 6.03 6.32 -5.08
CA PRO A 76 5.57 7.60 -5.59
C PRO A 76 4.11 7.51 -6.07
N THR A 77 3.43 8.65 -6.19
CA THR A 77 2.15 8.75 -6.92
C THR A 77 2.36 8.36 -8.38
N GLY A 78 1.39 7.68 -9.00
CA GLY A 78 1.53 7.10 -10.33
C GLY A 78 2.49 5.91 -10.40
N ASN A 79 2.77 5.24 -9.28
CA ASN A 79 3.68 4.09 -9.27
C ASN A 79 3.17 2.96 -10.19
N THR A 80 4.00 2.59 -11.16
CA THR A 80 3.76 1.48 -12.08
C THR A 80 4.40 0.17 -11.59
N ARG A 81 5.36 0.24 -10.66
CA ARG A 81 6.05 -0.93 -10.11
C ARG A 81 5.34 -1.42 -8.85
N LEU A 82 4.24 -2.15 -9.06
CA LEU A 82 3.34 -2.60 -8.00
C LEU A 82 3.97 -3.61 -7.04
N SER A 83 5.04 -4.29 -7.42
CA SER A 83 5.81 -5.20 -6.56
C SER A 83 6.86 -4.50 -5.68
N SER A 84 6.94 -3.17 -5.71
CA SER A 84 7.93 -2.39 -4.96
C SER A 84 7.27 -1.56 -3.87
N VAL A 85 7.94 -1.48 -2.71
CA VAL A 85 7.60 -0.55 -1.61
C VAL A 85 8.11 0.88 -1.84
N GLY A 86 8.72 1.14 -3.00
CA GLY A 86 9.09 2.46 -3.45
C GLY A 86 10.51 2.88 -3.08
N ARG A 87 10.67 4.16 -2.74
CA ARG A 87 11.95 4.83 -2.51
C ARG A 87 12.08 5.25 -1.05
N PRO A 88 13.31 5.37 -0.53
CA PRO A 88 13.53 5.85 0.83
C PRO A 88 12.97 7.27 0.99
N MET A 89 12.42 7.56 2.16
CA MET A 89 11.95 8.89 2.53
C MET A 89 13.13 9.87 2.67
N PRO A 90 12.89 11.19 2.59
CA PRO A 90 13.94 12.18 2.80
C PRO A 90 14.68 11.95 4.13
N GLY A 91 16.01 11.84 4.08
CA GLY A 91 16.86 11.56 5.23
C GLY A 91 17.03 10.08 5.59
N VAL A 92 16.41 9.16 4.85
CA VAL A 92 16.61 7.71 5.01
C VAL A 92 17.66 7.21 4.03
N GLU A 93 18.67 6.52 4.55
CA GLU A 93 19.64 5.75 3.77
C GLU A 93 19.39 4.26 3.99
N ALA A 94 19.56 3.46 2.93
CA ALA A 94 19.38 2.02 2.99
C ALA A 94 20.35 1.32 2.04
N ALA A 95 20.86 0.17 2.48
CA ALA A 95 21.73 -0.69 1.71
C ALA A 95 21.33 -2.15 1.90
N VAL A 96 21.61 -2.98 0.88
CA VAL A 96 21.45 -4.43 0.96
C VAL A 96 22.83 -5.04 1.15
N SER A 97 23.00 -5.82 2.21
CA SER A 97 24.25 -6.50 2.54
C SER A 97 24.09 -8.01 2.40
N TYR A 98 25.11 -8.68 1.86
CA TYR A 98 25.14 -10.14 1.81
C TYR A 98 25.43 -10.71 3.19
N ILE A 99 24.66 -11.71 3.59
CA ILE A 99 24.92 -12.48 4.81
C ILE A 99 25.44 -13.85 4.36
N SER A 100 26.70 -14.15 4.66
CA SER A 100 27.25 -15.49 4.50
C SER A 100 26.83 -16.36 5.68
N ILE A 101 25.94 -17.30 5.46
CA ILE A 101 25.63 -18.33 6.45
C ILE A 101 26.71 -19.40 6.27
N LEU A 102 27.66 -19.48 7.21
CA LEU A 102 28.60 -20.59 7.31
C LEU A 102 27.79 -21.83 7.69
N THR A 103 27.73 -22.81 6.78
CA THR A 103 27.22 -24.15 7.04
C THR A 103 28.30 -25.00 7.70
#